data_AF-A0A7C3LIT8-F1
#
_entry.id   AF-A0A7C3LIT8-F1
#
_cell.length_a   1.000
_cell.length_b   1.000
_cell.length_c   1.000
_cell.angle_alpha   90.00
_cell.angle_beta   90.00
_cell.angle_gamma   90.00
#
_symmetry.space_group_name_H-M   'P 1'
#
loop_
_entity.id
_entity.type
_entity.pdbx_description
1 polymer ?
#
loop_
_entity_poly.entity_id
_entity_poly.type
_entity_poly.pdbx_seq_one_letter_code
_entity_poly.pdbx_strand_id
1 'polypeptide(L)'
;MDPKDRPENEDPAQQGVFLIVNRQMIPITKTVTTFGRHLGNDVVFHEEFLSRYHAEIIVEGGRYVLYDKQSTSGTHVNGKKIERCVLNSGDLISLANINIMFVNNNAKIAVKASGTTQSLRSSSDS
;
A
#
# COMPACT_ATOMS: atom_id res chain seq x y z
N MET A 1 2.59 -33.32 -4.94
CA MET A 1 2.56 -31.93 -4.45
C MET A 1 1.61 -31.91 -3.29
N ASP A 2 2.13 -31.67 -2.10
CA ASP A 2 1.35 -31.70 -0.87
C ASP A 2 0.56 -30.39 -0.72
N PRO A 3 -0.64 -30.39 -0.09
CA PRO A 3 -1.42 -29.19 0.15
C PRO A 3 -0.71 -28.09 0.98
N LYS A 4 0.47 -28.39 1.53
CA LYS A 4 1.33 -27.49 2.31
C LYS A 4 2.32 -26.68 1.47
N ASP A 5 2.42 -26.96 0.16
CA ASP A 5 3.27 -26.23 -0.78
C ASP A 5 2.56 -24.99 -1.39
N ARG A 6 1.35 -24.65 -0.92
CA ARG A 6 0.62 -23.45 -1.35
C ARG A 6 1.22 -22.24 -0.59
N PRO A 7 1.66 -21.16 -1.26
CA PRO A 7 2.11 -19.96 -0.55
C PRO A 7 0.93 -19.41 0.28
N GLU A 8 1.04 -19.48 1.61
CA GLU A 8 -0.02 -19.15 2.57
C GLU A 8 -0.31 -17.64 2.71
N ASN A 9 0.31 -16.76 1.92
CA ASN A 9 0.26 -15.31 2.14
C ASN A 9 0.04 -14.49 0.86
N GLU A 10 -0.87 -14.91 -0.01
CA GLU A 10 -1.35 -14.05 -1.10
C GLU A 10 -2.83 -13.72 -0.84
N ASP A 11 -3.07 -12.69 -0.03
CA ASP A 11 -4.39 -12.09 0.05
C ASP A 11 -4.76 -11.53 -1.34
N PRO A 12 -5.83 -12.03 -1.99
CA PRO A 12 -6.25 -11.54 -3.31
C PRO A 12 -6.50 -10.03 -3.32
N ALA A 13 -6.85 -9.43 -2.18
CA ALA A 13 -7.03 -7.98 -2.05
C ALA A 13 -5.72 -7.18 -2.20
N GLN A 14 -4.57 -7.85 -2.19
CA GLN A 14 -3.24 -7.26 -2.35
C GLN A 14 -2.69 -7.45 -3.77
N GLN A 15 -3.34 -8.26 -4.62
CA GLN A 15 -3.02 -8.36 -6.05
C GLN A 15 -3.28 -7.01 -6.73
N GLY A 16 -2.24 -6.28 -7.11
CA GLY A 16 -2.36 -4.95 -7.73
C GLY A 16 -1.87 -3.78 -6.86
N VAL A 17 -1.27 -4.07 -5.71
CA VAL A 17 -0.59 -3.06 -4.88
C VAL A 17 0.92 -3.19 -5.02
N PHE A 18 1.58 -2.08 -5.36
CA PHE A 18 3.02 -2.07 -5.61
C PHE A 18 3.64 -0.69 -5.32
N LEU A 19 4.95 -0.72 -5.14
CA LEU A 19 5.79 0.45 -5.01
C LEU A 19 6.59 0.64 -6.29
N ILE A 20 6.64 1.87 -6.79
CA ILE A 20 7.52 2.22 -7.91
C ILE A 20 8.72 2.98 -7.36
N VAL A 21 9.91 2.44 -7.59
CA VAL A 21 11.19 3.06 -7.20
C VAL A 21 12.25 2.69 -8.24
N ASN A 22 13.06 3.66 -8.68
CA ASN A 22 14.15 3.44 -9.65
C ASN A 22 13.74 2.62 -10.90
N ARG A 23 12.53 2.88 -11.44
CA ARG A 23 11.92 2.14 -12.58
C ARG A 23 11.58 0.68 -12.31
N GLN A 24 11.70 0.20 -11.07
CA GLN A 24 11.28 -1.12 -10.64
C GLN A 24 9.91 -1.02 -9.96
N MET A 25 9.09 -2.07 -10.14
CA MET A 25 7.86 -2.27 -9.40
C MET A 25 8.08 -3.37 -8.36
N ILE A 26 7.85 -3.04 -7.10
CA ILE A 26 7.99 -3.98 -5.98
C ILE A 26 6.59 -4.28 -5.46
N PRO A 27 6.08 -5.52 -5.57
CA PRO A 27 4.75 -5.86 -5.09
C PRO A 27 4.69 -5.81 -3.55
N ILE A 28 3.57 -5.34 -3.00
CA ILE A 28 3.26 -5.45 -1.58
C ILE A 28 2.32 -6.65 -1.40
N THR A 29 2.85 -7.74 -0.83
CA THR A 29 2.11 -8.99 -0.62
C THR A 29 1.98 -9.40 0.84
N LYS A 30 2.56 -8.61 1.75
CA LYS A 30 2.55 -8.87 3.21
C LYS A 30 1.69 -7.83 3.92
N THR A 31 1.07 -8.25 5.02
CA THR A 31 0.33 -7.35 5.93
C THR A 31 1.23 -6.31 6.58
N VAL A 32 2.51 -6.63 6.77
CA VAL A 32 3.56 -5.70 7.20
C VAL A 32 4.68 -5.76 6.18
N THR A 33 5.04 -4.61 5.63
CA THR A 33 6.18 -4.45 4.71
C THR A 33 7.13 -3.42 5.30
N THR A 34 8.37 -3.81 5.54
CA THR A 34 9.39 -3.00 6.22
C THR A 34 10.39 -2.40 5.23
N PHE A 35 10.90 -1.21 5.55
CA PHE A 35 11.83 -0.42 4.73
C PHE A 35 13.05 -0.01 5.54
N GLY A 36 14.23 -0.15 4.96
CA GLY A 36 15.45 0.36 5.57
C GLY A 36 16.71 -0.13 4.86
N ARG A 37 17.88 0.30 5.34
CA ARG A 37 19.16 -0.14 4.75
C ARG A 37 19.66 -1.49 5.26
N HIS A 38 19.05 -2.00 6.33
CA HIS A 38 19.43 -3.30 6.87
C HIS A 38 18.83 -4.43 6.05
N LEU A 39 19.58 -5.50 5.82
CA LEU A 39 19.16 -6.65 5.00
C LEU A 39 17.97 -7.45 5.59
N GLY A 40 17.60 -7.15 6.83
CA GLY A 40 16.44 -7.76 7.49
C GLY A 40 15.09 -7.09 7.15
N ASN A 41 15.07 -6.06 6.31
CA ASN A 41 13.82 -5.45 5.84
C ASN A 41 13.30 -6.17 4.58
N ASP A 42 12.01 -6.03 4.32
CA ASP A 42 11.38 -6.54 3.09
C ASP A 42 11.84 -5.77 1.85
N VAL A 43 11.96 -4.45 1.98
CA VAL A 43 12.47 -3.57 0.93
C VAL A 43 13.73 -2.88 1.43
N VAL A 44 14.85 -3.27 0.83
CA VAL A 44 16.19 -2.81 1.24
C VAL A 44 16.72 -1.78 0.25
N PHE A 45 17.24 -0.67 0.78
CA PHE A 45 17.94 0.33 -0.02
C PHE A 45 19.35 0.59 0.51
N HIS A 46 20.32 0.72 -0.38
CA HIS A 46 21.71 1.00 -0.03
C HIS A 46 21.97 2.51 0.00
N GLU A 47 21.33 3.20 0.94
CA GLU A 47 21.46 4.64 1.14
C GLU A 47 22.00 4.98 2.53
N GLU A 48 22.99 5.87 2.59
CA GLU A 48 23.73 6.20 3.81
C GLU A 48 22.82 6.87 4.86
N PHE A 49 21.96 7.79 4.41
CA PHE A 49 21.05 8.55 5.27
C PHE A 49 19.77 7.77 5.63
N LEU A 50 19.59 6.57 5.08
CA LEU A 50 18.46 5.73 5.42
C LEU A 50 18.74 4.95 6.72
N SER A 51 17.89 5.12 7.73
CA SER A 51 17.91 4.26 8.93
C SER A 51 17.90 2.76 8.60
N ARG A 52 18.46 1.96 9.53
CA ARG A 52 18.49 0.48 9.42
C ARG A 52 17.08 -0.10 9.30
N TYR A 53 16.16 0.38 10.12
CA TYR A 53 14.72 0.13 10.08
C TYR A 53 14.08 1.51 10.07
N HIS A 54 13.62 1.96 8.91
CA HIS A 54 13.26 3.37 8.68
C HIS A 54 11.76 3.59 8.75
N ALA A 55 11.00 2.75 8.05
CA ALA A 55 9.56 2.86 7.96
C ALA A 55 8.95 1.48 7.78
N GLU A 56 7.64 1.38 7.98
CA GLU A 56 6.85 0.20 7.64
C GLU A 56 5.49 0.60 7.09
N ILE A 57 4.99 -0.17 6.14
CA ILE A 57 3.60 -0.11 5.69
C ILE A 57 2.86 -1.27 6.35
N ILE A 58 1.77 -0.96 7.03
CA ILE A 58 0.88 -1.94 7.68
C ILE A 58 -0.49 -1.86 7.01
N VAL A 59 -1.08 -3.03 6.75
CA VAL A 59 -2.46 -3.14 6.29
C VAL A 59 -3.40 -3.14 7.51
N GLU A 60 -4.14 -2.04 7.70
CA GLU A 60 -5.07 -1.84 8.82
C GLU A 60 -6.48 -1.60 8.29
N GLY A 61 -7.39 -2.54 8.53
CA GLY A 61 -8.79 -2.40 8.09
C GLY A 61 -8.93 -2.18 6.59
N GLY A 62 -8.13 -2.89 5.79
CA GLY A 62 -8.10 -2.77 4.31
C GLY A 62 -7.42 -1.52 3.77
N ARG A 63 -6.80 -0.70 4.63
CA ARG A 63 -6.05 0.49 4.24
C ARG A 63 -4.56 0.28 4.47
N TYR A 64 -3.74 0.89 3.63
CA TYR A 64 -2.29 0.88 3.77
C TYR A 64 -1.86 2.09 4.60
N VAL A 65 -1.19 1.85 5.71
CA VAL A 65 -0.77 2.88 6.65
C VAL A 65 0.75 2.85 6.75
N LEU A 66 1.38 3.96 6.39
CA LEU A 66 2.82 4.17 6.54
C LEU A 66 3.12 4.69 7.95
N TYR A 67 4.14 4.10 8.58
CA TYR A 67 4.68 4.52 9.87
C TYR A 67 6.17 4.82 9.75
N ASP A 68 6.60 5.95 10.32
CA ASP A 68 8.02 6.23 10.55
C ASP A 68 8.50 5.49 11.81
N LYS A 69 9.65 4.81 11.72
CA LYS A 69 10.25 4.06 12.84
C LYS A 69 11.32 4.89 13.56
N GLN A 70 10.99 6.14 13.88
CA GLN A 70 11.91 7.10 14.49
C GLN A 70 13.19 7.25 13.66
N SER A 71 12.99 7.44 12.35
CA SER A 71 14.10 7.47 11.41
C SER A 71 14.94 8.75 11.54
N THR A 72 16.22 8.69 11.18
CA THR A 72 17.14 9.83 11.33
C THR A 72 16.75 11.00 10.42
N SER A 73 16.42 10.72 9.15
CA SER A 73 16.03 11.75 8.18
C SER A 73 14.53 12.04 8.17
N GLY A 74 13.71 11.23 8.86
CA GLY A 74 12.26 11.30 8.82
C GLY A 74 11.65 10.73 7.53
N THR A 75 10.41 10.26 7.67
CA THR A 75 9.56 9.86 6.55
C THR A 75 8.68 11.02 6.11
N HIS A 76 8.54 11.21 4.78
CA HIS A 76 7.67 12.23 4.21
C HIS A 76 6.68 11.62 3.23
N VAL A 77 5.48 12.17 3.17
CA VAL A 77 4.47 11.86 2.15
C VAL A 77 4.07 13.17 1.47
N ASN A 78 4.22 13.24 0.15
CA ASN A 78 3.95 14.42 -0.66
C ASN A 78 4.65 15.69 -0.11
N GLY A 79 5.91 15.53 0.32
CA GLY A 79 6.74 16.62 0.86
C GLY A 79 6.46 17.00 2.32
N LYS A 80 5.49 16.36 3.00
CA LYS A 80 5.17 16.63 4.41
C LYS A 80 5.73 15.53 5.30
N LYS A 81 6.45 15.90 6.36
CA LYS A 81 6.96 14.96 7.36
C LYS A 81 5.80 14.32 8.11
N ILE A 82 5.86 12.99 8.30
CA ILE A 82 4.83 12.22 9.01
C ILE A 82 5.46 11.33 10.08
N GLU A 83 4.66 10.97 11.06
CA GLU A 83 4.91 9.81 11.93
C GLU A 83 4.03 8.62 11.52
N ARG A 84 2.79 8.92 11.09
CA ARG A 84 1.79 7.98 10.59
C ARG A 84 0.99 8.63 9.47
N CYS A 85 0.74 7.90 8.38
CA CYS A 85 -0.08 8.38 7.26
C CYS A 85 -0.85 7.24 6.59
N VAL A 86 -2.14 7.45 6.30
CA VAL A 86 -2.88 6.53 5.41
C VAL A 86 -2.51 6.87 3.96
N LEU A 87 -2.02 5.89 3.21
CA LEU A 87 -1.57 6.06 1.84
C LEU A 87 -2.74 5.94 0.86
N ASN A 88 -2.75 6.84 -0.12
CA ASN A 88 -3.59 6.78 -1.31
C ASN A 88 -2.75 6.45 -2.53
N SER A 89 -3.36 5.79 -3.52
CA SER A 89 -2.67 5.49 -4.78
C SER A 89 -2.19 6.79 -5.44
N GLY A 90 -0.92 6.83 -5.83
CA GLY A 90 -0.23 7.98 -6.39
C GLY A 90 0.56 8.79 -5.38
N ASP A 91 0.45 8.51 -4.07
CA ASP A 91 1.24 9.22 -3.05
C ASP A 91 2.74 8.98 -3.24
N LEU A 92 3.51 10.06 -3.15
CA LEU A 92 4.96 10.02 -3.18
C LEU A 92 5.51 9.96 -1.76
N ILE A 93 6.15 8.86 -1.43
CA ILE A 93 6.86 8.63 -0.17
C ILE A 93 8.32 9.00 -0.37
N SER A 94 8.89 9.79 0.53
CA SER A 94 10.31 10.10 0.55
C SER A 94 10.94 9.61 1.84
N LEU A 95 11.93 8.73 1.70
CA LEU A 95 12.75 8.18 2.79
C LEU A 95 14.20 8.60 2.55
N ALA A 96 14.69 9.60 3.29
CA ALA A 96 15.96 10.29 2.96
C ALA A 96 15.99 10.73 1.48
N ASN A 97 16.93 10.22 0.67
CA ASN A 97 17.08 10.56 -0.74
C ASN A 97 16.28 9.65 -1.70
N ILE A 98 15.49 8.72 -1.16
CA ILE A 98 14.76 7.73 -1.95
C ILE A 98 13.32 8.20 -2.12
N ASN A 99 12.87 8.24 -3.37
CA ASN A 99 11.49 8.54 -3.74
C ASN A 99 10.78 7.27 -4.21
N ILE A 100 9.66 6.96 -3.56
CA ILE A 100 8.87 5.75 -3.77
C ILE A 100 7.44 6.17 -4.04
N MET A 101 6.88 5.82 -5.19
CA MET A 101 5.47 6.05 -5.46
C MET A 101 4.66 4.84 -5.02
N PHE A 102 3.67 5.05 -4.17
CA PHE A 102 2.72 4.01 -3.79
C PHE A 102 1.59 3.91 -4.81
N VAL A 103 1.31 2.71 -5.30
CA VAL A 103 0.23 2.46 -6.27
C VAL A 103 -0.66 1.34 -5.76
N ASN A 104 -1.97 1.61 -5.74
CA ASN A 104 -2.99 0.63 -5.42
C ASN A 104 -4.03 0.60 -6.55
N ASN A 105 -3.87 -0.35 -7.47
CA ASN A 105 -4.78 -0.54 -8.60
C ASN A 105 -6.13 -1.17 -8.21
N ASN A 106 -6.28 -1.62 -6.96
CA ASN A 106 -7.53 -2.19 -6.45
C ASN A 106 -8.53 -1.10 -6.04
N ALA A 107 -8.13 0.16 -6.08
CA ALA A 107 -9.00 1.32 -5.86
C ALA A 107 -10.18 1.43 -6.87
N LYS A 108 -10.27 0.52 -7.86
CA LYS A 108 -11.40 0.40 -8.79
C LYS A 108 -12.11 -0.96 -8.73
N ILE A 109 -12.49 -1.44 -7.54
CA ILE A 109 -13.70 -2.26 -7.34
C ILE A 109 -14.51 -1.67 -6.17
N ALA A 110 -14.83 -0.38 -6.26
CA ALA A 110 -15.88 0.25 -5.45
C ALA A 110 -16.75 1.20 -6.29
N VAL A 111 -16.74 1.01 -7.63
CA VAL A 111 -17.66 1.71 -8.53
C VAL A 111 -18.94 0.87 -8.61
N LYS A 112 -20.00 1.37 -7.95
CA LYS A 112 -21.41 0.95 -8.09
C LYS A 112 -21.77 -0.48 -7.64
N ALA A 113 -21.84 -0.67 -6.32
CA ALA A 113 -22.85 -1.56 -5.72
C ALA A 113 -23.91 -0.77 -4.93
N SER A 114 -24.13 0.51 -5.26
CA SER A 114 -25.35 1.22 -4.89
C SER A 114 -26.36 1.01 -6.01
N GLY A 115 -27.39 0.22 -5.69
CA GLY A 115 -28.30 -0.44 -6.61
C GLY A 115 -29.00 0.45 -7.64
N THR A 116 -29.10 -0.11 -8.83
CA THR A 116 -29.96 0.27 -9.94
C THR A 116 -31.43 -0.04 -9.59
N THR A 117 -32.27 1.00 -9.71
CA THR A 117 -33.66 0.96 -10.23
C THR A 117 -34.72 0.13 -9.51
N GLN A 118 -35.72 0.82 -8.94
CA GLN A 118 -37.10 0.33 -9.00
C GLN A 118 -37.91 1.24 -9.94
N SER A 119 -38.35 0.60 -11.02
CA SER A 119 -39.14 1.13 -12.12
C SER A 119 -40.47 1.68 -11.63
N LEU A 120 -40.77 2.91 -12.03
CA LEU A 120 -42.15 3.36 -12.20
C LEU A 120 -42.86 2.37 -13.13
N ARG A 121 -43.95 1.78 -12.66
CA ARG A 121 -44.98 1.14 -13.49
C ARG A 121 -46.30 1.74 -13.03
N SER A 122 -46.81 2.65 -13.84
CA SER A 122 -48.22 3.05 -13.87
C SER A 122 -49.04 1.93 -14.53
N SER A 123 -50.20 1.59 -13.96
CA SER A 123 -51.46 1.09 -14.57
C SER A 123 -52.33 0.54 -13.42
N SER A 124 -53.33 1.26 -12.89
CA SER A 124 -54.73 1.40 -13.33
C SER A 124 -55.60 0.13 -13.18
N ASP A 125 -56.49 0.13 -12.18
CA ASP A 125 -57.82 -0.53 -12.11
C ASP A 125 -58.42 -0.18 -10.72
N SER A 126 -59.65 0.22 -10.47
CA SER A 126 -60.92 0.45 -11.18
C SER A 126 -61.70 1.50 -10.36
#